data_AF-A0A6H9HZ89-F1
#
_entry.id   AF-A0A6H9HZ89-F1
#
_cell.length_a   1.000
_cell.length_b   1.000
_cell.length_c   1.000
_cell.angle_alpha   90.00
_cell.angle_beta   90.00
_cell.angle_gamma   90.00
#
_symmetry.space_group_name_H-M   'P 1'
#
loop_
_entity.id
_entity.type
_entity.pdbx_description
1 polymer ?
#
loop_
_entity_poly.entity_id
_entity_poly.type
_entity_poly.pdbx_seq_one_letter_code
_entity_poly.pdbx_strand_id
1 'polypeptide(L)'
;MFSEKLITRPWRILLPLVAIRPVATACSSTKLGYDAMPTWLGWRLDRYLGLGAGQREMASASIDALHRWHRQTQLPAYSAFLGPVRARLDAPIAPGEIGRWREEALAAPTPPAERIAGLWRSADPARREAIARSTAAADALSAMVLARPGQRRPLHRRLRDFAGDFSVLAVR
;
A
#
# COMPACT_ATOMS: atom_id res chain seq x y z
N MET A 1 -56.01 32.27 -26.33
CA MET A 1 -55.50 33.13 -25.25
C MET A 1 -54.99 32.21 -24.15
N PHE A 2 -53.84 31.56 -24.34
CA PHE A 2 -52.49 32.01 -23.97
C PHE A 2 -52.31 32.23 -22.45
N SER A 3 -51.53 31.32 -21.87
CA SER A 3 -50.69 31.47 -20.67
C SER A 3 -51.30 31.53 -19.26
N GLU A 4 -50.50 30.95 -18.36
CA GLU A 4 -50.51 31.02 -16.90
C GLU A 4 -51.58 30.16 -16.18
N LYS A 5 -51.21 29.14 -15.40
CA LYS A 5 -50.18 29.20 -14.37
C LYS A 5 -49.34 27.92 -14.30
N LEU A 6 -48.06 28.15 -14.50
CA LEU A 6 -46.90 27.32 -14.19
C LEU A 6 -46.85 26.94 -12.70
N ILE A 7 -47.74 26.05 -12.25
CA ILE A 7 -47.53 25.31 -11.00
C ILE A 7 -46.89 23.98 -11.40
N THR A 8 -45.70 24.13 -11.98
CA THR A 8 -44.79 23.03 -12.21
C THR A 8 -44.52 22.42 -10.83
N ARG A 9 -44.74 21.09 -10.73
CA ARG A 9 -44.31 20.24 -9.61
C ARG A 9 -42.91 19.66 -9.90
N PRO A 10 -41.82 20.41 -10.19
CA PRO A 10 -40.52 19.77 -10.33
C PRO A 10 -39.99 19.38 -8.94
N TRP A 11 -40.45 20.06 -7.88
CA TRP A 11 -39.90 19.90 -6.53
C TRP A 11 -40.17 18.54 -5.88
N ARG A 12 -41.24 17.84 -6.27
CA ARG A 12 -41.54 16.49 -5.75
C ARG A 12 -40.63 15.42 -6.34
N ILE A 13 -40.06 15.66 -7.53
CA ILE A 13 -39.10 14.77 -8.19
C ILE A 13 -37.65 15.15 -7.81
N LEU A 14 -37.42 16.43 -7.48
CA LEU A 14 -36.11 16.90 -6.99
C LEU A 14 -35.83 16.52 -5.52
N LEU A 15 -36.86 16.28 -4.70
CA LEU A 15 -36.71 15.92 -3.28
C LEU A 15 -35.95 14.60 -3.03
N PRO A 16 -36.18 13.49 -3.77
CA PRO A 16 -35.34 12.29 -3.64
C PRO A 16 -33.94 12.47 -4.25
N LEU A 17 -33.77 13.35 -5.25
CA LEU A 17 -32.47 13.64 -5.87
C LEU A 17 -31.56 14.49 -4.97
N VAL A 18 -32.13 15.33 -4.09
CA VAL A 18 -31.38 16.11 -3.08
C VAL A 18 -31.16 15.30 -1.79
N ALA A 19 -32.00 14.29 -1.50
CA ALA A 19 -31.81 13.36 -0.38
C ALA A 19 -30.72 12.31 -0.65
N ILE A 20 -30.40 12.04 -1.93
CA ILE A 20 -29.17 11.33 -2.34
C ILE A 20 -28.07 12.38 -2.51
N ARG A 21 -27.80 13.14 -1.46
CA ARG A 21 -26.44 13.66 -1.28
C ARG A 21 -25.67 12.44 -0.79
N PRO A 22 -24.85 11.75 -1.61
CA PRO A 22 -24.07 10.67 -1.04
C PRO A 22 -23.25 11.30 0.08
N VAL A 23 -23.26 10.65 1.24
CA VAL A 23 -22.29 10.83 2.28
C VAL A 23 -20.95 10.45 1.66
N ALA A 24 -20.39 11.35 0.86
CA ALA A 24 -19.13 11.20 0.15
C ALA A 24 -17.97 11.57 1.07
N THR A 25 -18.07 11.20 2.34
CA THR A 25 -16.89 11.11 3.18
C THR A 25 -16.19 9.79 2.84
N ALA A 26 -15.23 9.90 1.91
CA ALA A 26 -14.11 8.97 1.69
C ALA A 26 -14.42 7.62 0.99
N CYS A 27 -14.65 7.66 -0.33
CA CYS A 27 -14.23 6.53 -1.17
C CYS A 27 -12.71 6.68 -1.41
N SER A 28 -11.90 6.27 -0.44
CA SER A 28 -10.45 6.12 -0.69
C SER A 28 -10.28 4.97 -1.68
N SER A 29 -9.86 5.26 -2.92
CA SER A 29 -9.57 4.24 -3.94
C SER A 29 -8.56 3.21 -3.40
N THR A 30 -7.59 3.69 -2.63
CA THR A 30 -6.61 2.87 -1.89
C THR A 30 -7.29 1.90 -0.94
N LYS A 31 -8.23 2.37 -0.11
CA LYS A 31 -9.00 1.53 0.82
C LYS A 31 -9.84 0.50 0.08
N LEU A 32 -10.54 0.91 -0.97
CA LEU A 32 -11.38 0.02 -1.77
C LEU A 32 -10.54 -1.07 -2.44
N GLY A 33 -9.43 -0.69 -3.08
CA GLY A 33 -8.52 -1.63 -3.71
C GLY A 33 -7.88 -2.59 -2.71
N TYR A 34 -7.50 -2.09 -1.53
CA TYR A 34 -6.92 -2.91 -0.47
C TYR A 34 -7.94 -3.90 0.12
N ASP A 35 -9.15 -3.44 0.47
CA ASP A 35 -10.19 -4.31 1.02
C ASP A 35 -10.67 -5.36 -0.03
N ALA A 36 -10.58 -5.08 -1.33
CA ALA A 36 -10.88 -6.02 -2.43
C ALA A 36 -9.70 -6.94 -2.83
N MET A 37 -8.50 -6.70 -2.30
CA MET A 37 -7.27 -7.42 -2.66
C MET A 37 -7.38 -8.95 -2.48
N PRO A 38 -7.98 -9.50 -1.40
CA PRO A 38 -8.06 -10.95 -1.20
C PRO A 38 -8.78 -11.66 -2.35
N THR A 39 -9.91 -11.08 -2.77
CA THR A 39 -10.69 -11.57 -3.90
C THR A 39 -9.83 -11.52 -5.16
N TRP A 40 -9.24 -10.37 -5.50
CA TRP A 40 -8.43 -10.27 -6.72
C TRP A 40 -7.26 -11.27 -6.74
N LEU A 41 -6.56 -11.47 -5.61
CA LEU A 41 -5.47 -12.44 -5.49
C LEU A 41 -5.96 -13.89 -5.69
N GLY A 42 -7.12 -14.26 -5.12
CA GLY A 42 -7.70 -15.58 -5.33
C GLY A 42 -7.95 -15.87 -6.81
N TRP A 43 -8.53 -14.90 -7.54
CA TRP A 43 -8.81 -15.02 -8.96
C TRP A 43 -7.53 -15.07 -9.81
N ARG A 44 -6.50 -14.29 -9.40
CA ARG A 44 -5.19 -14.29 -10.05
C ARG A 44 -4.48 -15.64 -9.91
N LEU A 45 -4.51 -16.22 -8.71
CA LEU A 45 -3.90 -17.52 -8.43
C LEU A 45 -4.60 -18.66 -9.19
N ASP A 46 -5.94 -18.68 -9.19
CA ASP A 46 -6.71 -19.67 -9.94
C ASP A 46 -6.40 -19.62 -11.44
N ARG A 47 -6.32 -18.42 -12.03
CA ARG A 47 -5.94 -18.25 -13.44
C ARG A 47 -4.52 -18.74 -13.74
N TYR A 48 -3.58 -18.55 -12.82
CA TYR A 48 -2.18 -18.89 -13.04
C TYR A 48 -1.90 -20.38 -12.82
N LEU A 49 -2.58 -21.00 -11.83
CA LEU A 49 -2.29 -22.36 -11.38
C LEU A 49 -3.37 -23.38 -11.77
N GLY A 50 -4.53 -22.95 -12.25
CA GLY A 50 -5.65 -23.82 -12.60
C GLY A 50 -6.18 -24.60 -11.39
N LEU A 51 -6.60 -23.88 -10.33
CA LEU A 51 -6.92 -24.52 -9.05
C LEU A 51 -8.26 -25.28 -9.12
N GLY A 52 -8.29 -26.49 -8.55
CA GLY A 52 -9.52 -27.23 -8.29
C GLY A 52 -10.33 -26.65 -7.11
N ALA A 53 -11.58 -27.10 -6.92
CA ALA A 53 -12.50 -26.54 -5.92
C ALA A 53 -11.89 -26.49 -4.49
N GLY A 54 -11.38 -27.60 -3.97
CA GLY A 54 -10.74 -27.63 -2.65
C GLY A 54 -9.48 -26.77 -2.56
N GLN A 55 -8.72 -26.64 -3.64
CA GLN A 55 -7.53 -25.78 -3.67
C GLN A 55 -7.91 -24.28 -3.66
N ARG A 56 -9.02 -23.90 -4.31
CA ARG A 56 -9.54 -22.53 -4.25
C ARG A 56 -9.97 -22.14 -2.84
N GLU A 57 -10.66 -23.04 -2.14
CA GLU A 57 -11.06 -22.81 -0.74
C GLU A 57 -9.83 -22.61 0.16
N MET A 58 -8.84 -23.51 0.04
CA MET A 58 -7.58 -23.40 0.78
C MET A 58 -6.82 -22.11 0.46
N ALA A 59 -6.75 -21.73 -0.83
CA ALA A 59 -6.10 -20.51 -1.26
C ALA A 59 -6.80 -19.26 -0.72
N SER A 60 -8.13 -19.21 -0.79
CA SER A 60 -8.92 -18.10 -0.25
C SER A 60 -8.71 -17.94 1.24
N ALA A 61 -8.82 -19.02 2.01
CA ALA A 61 -8.60 -18.98 3.46
C ALA A 61 -7.19 -18.51 3.83
N SER A 62 -6.18 -18.94 3.06
CA SER A 62 -4.78 -18.54 3.26
C SER A 62 -4.55 -17.06 2.94
N ILE A 63 -5.13 -16.57 1.84
CA ILE A 63 -5.05 -15.16 1.46
C ILE A 63 -5.76 -14.29 2.49
N ASP A 64 -6.94 -14.69 2.97
CA ASP A 64 -7.69 -13.94 3.98
C ASP A 64 -6.93 -13.87 5.31
N ALA A 65 -6.30 -14.97 5.72
CA ALA A 65 -5.44 -14.99 6.91
C ALA A 65 -4.23 -14.05 6.76
N LEU A 66 -3.56 -14.10 5.60
CA LEU A 66 -2.44 -13.20 5.29
C LEU A 66 -2.88 -11.73 5.29
N HIS A 67 -4.02 -11.43 4.67
CA HIS A 67 -4.56 -10.07 4.59
C HIS A 67 -4.93 -9.52 5.97
N ARG A 68 -5.58 -10.32 6.82
CA ARG A 68 -5.89 -9.94 8.21
C ARG A 68 -4.62 -9.66 9.00
N TRP A 69 -3.63 -10.56 8.92
CA TRP A 69 -2.35 -10.36 9.61
C TRP A 69 -1.64 -9.09 9.12
N HIS A 70 -1.54 -8.90 7.80
CA HIS A 70 -0.89 -7.72 7.21
C HIS A 70 -1.56 -6.43 7.70
N ARG A 71 -2.89 -6.44 7.79
CA ARG A 71 -3.65 -5.30 8.30
C ARG A 71 -3.43 -5.03 9.78
N GLN A 72 -3.36 -6.07 10.61
CA GLN A 72 -3.23 -5.93 12.07
C GLN A 72 -1.80 -5.64 12.54
N THR A 73 -0.79 -5.97 11.73
CA THR A 73 0.62 -5.91 12.17
C THR A 73 1.47 -5.02 11.28
N GLN A 74 1.54 -5.34 9.97
CA GLN A 74 2.43 -4.66 9.03
C GLN A 74 1.99 -3.25 8.69
N LEU A 75 0.69 -3.05 8.42
CA LEU A 75 0.19 -1.72 8.06
C LEU A 75 0.47 -0.68 9.16
N PRO A 76 0.17 -0.94 10.45
CA PRO A 76 0.56 -0.04 11.53
C PRO A 76 2.07 0.15 11.63
N ALA A 77 2.87 -0.92 11.55
CA ALA A 77 4.33 -0.84 11.64
C ALA A 77 4.95 0.02 10.53
N TYR A 78 4.54 -0.20 9.28
CA TYR A 78 5.00 0.60 8.15
C TYR A 78 4.51 2.05 8.24
N SER A 79 3.26 2.28 8.65
CA SER A 79 2.75 3.64 8.85
C SER A 79 3.56 4.40 9.91
N ALA A 80 3.93 3.75 11.01
CA ALA A 80 4.75 4.33 12.06
C ALA A 80 6.18 4.63 11.57
N PHE A 81 6.78 3.72 10.80
CA PHE A 81 8.12 3.88 10.23
C PHE A 81 8.18 5.00 9.16
N LEU A 82 7.18 5.08 8.27
CA LEU A 82 7.19 6.04 7.16
C LEU A 82 7.03 7.50 7.61
N GLY A 83 6.44 7.75 8.79
CA GLY A 83 6.26 9.09 9.34
C GLY A 83 7.59 9.84 9.55
N PRO A 84 8.52 9.32 10.37
CA PRO A 84 9.85 9.88 10.57
C PRO A 84 10.68 9.95 9.28
N VAL A 85 10.65 8.90 8.44
CA VAL A 85 11.38 8.89 7.16
C VAL A 85 10.94 10.05 6.27
N ARG A 86 9.62 10.31 6.20
CA ARG A 86 9.06 11.45 5.46
C ARG A 86 9.66 12.78 5.92
N ALA A 87 9.69 13.03 7.23
CA ALA A 87 10.25 14.28 7.78
C ALA A 87 11.75 14.40 7.50
N ARG A 88 12.48 13.28 7.49
CA ARG A 88 13.93 13.29 7.29
C ARG A 88 14.35 13.59 5.85
N LEU A 89 13.49 13.33 4.86
CA LEU A 89 13.75 13.65 3.45
C LEU A 89 13.83 15.16 3.14
N ASP A 90 13.36 16.03 4.03
CA ASP A 90 13.48 17.49 3.87
C ASP A 90 14.93 17.97 3.99
N ALA A 91 15.78 17.19 4.66
CA ALA A 91 17.21 17.47 4.81
C ALA A 91 18.08 16.54 3.91
N PRO A 92 19.35 16.91 3.62
CA PRO A 92 20.27 16.05 2.90
C PRO A 92 20.43 14.69 3.59
N ILE A 93 20.43 13.59 2.82
CA ILE A 93 20.55 12.23 3.36
C ILE A 93 22.01 11.91 3.62
N ALA A 94 22.31 11.45 4.84
CA ALA A 94 23.67 11.09 5.22
C ALA A 94 24.07 9.74 4.58
N PRO A 95 25.38 9.50 4.36
CA PRO A 95 25.86 8.19 3.95
C PRO A 95 25.38 7.09 4.91
N GLY A 96 24.92 5.97 4.34
CA GLY A 96 24.42 4.81 5.11
C GLY A 96 23.04 4.98 5.76
N GLU A 97 22.43 6.16 5.70
CA GLU A 97 21.10 6.39 6.29
C GLU A 97 19.99 5.58 5.59
N ILE A 98 20.05 5.51 4.25
CA ILE A 98 19.14 4.67 3.45
C ILE A 98 19.27 3.20 3.83
N GLY A 99 20.51 2.73 4.08
CA GLY A 99 20.77 1.36 4.50
C GLY A 99 20.14 1.04 5.85
N ARG A 100 20.31 1.94 6.84
CA ARG A 100 19.67 1.81 8.16
C ARG A 100 18.15 1.75 8.05
N TRP A 101 17.54 2.63 7.25
CA TRP A 101 16.09 2.62 7.02
C TRP A 101 15.59 1.33 6.40
N ARG A 102 16.33 0.75 5.46
CA ARG A 102 15.96 -0.56 4.92
C ARG A 102 16.05 -1.64 5.99
N GLU A 103 17.12 -1.68 6.78
CA GLU A 103 17.26 -2.68 7.84
C GLU A 103 16.12 -2.57 8.87
N GLU A 104 15.76 -1.35 9.27
CA GLU A 104 14.62 -1.08 10.15
C GLU A 104 13.30 -1.52 9.53
N ALA A 105 13.06 -1.23 8.24
CA ALA A 105 11.86 -1.68 7.53
C ALA A 105 11.79 -3.20 7.40
N LEU A 106 12.92 -3.88 7.20
CA LEU A 106 13.02 -5.34 7.10
C LEU A 106 12.94 -6.04 8.46
N ALA A 107 13.21 -5.32 9.56
CA ALA A 107 13.04 -5.81 10.92
C ALA A 107 11.56 -5.83 11.37
N ALA A 108 10.65 -5.28 10.57
CA ALA A 108 9.21 -5.37 10.81
C ALA A 108 8.75 -6.83 10.94
N PRO A 109 7.67 -7.13 11.70
CA PRO A 109 7.23 -8.49 11.96
C PRO A 109 7.13 -9.31 10.67
N THR A 110 7.81 -10.45 10.58
CA THR A 110 7.70 -11.28 9.37
C THR A 110 6.30 -11.87 9.27
N PRO A 111 5.74 -12.03 8.05
CA PRO A 111 4.46 -12.72 7.88
C PRO A 111 4.51 -14.10 8.56
N PRO A 112 3.40 -14.55 9.18
CA PRO A 112 3.24 -15.93 9.65
C PRO A 112 3.24 -16.94 8.49
N ALA A 113 3.43 -16.47 7.25
CA ALA A 113 3.82 -17.31 6.13
C ALA A 113 5.32 -17.68 6.22
N GLU A 114 5.67 -18.52 7.20
CA GLU A 114 6.95 -19.27 7.24
C GLU A 114 7.25 -19.95 5.89
N ARG A 115 6.23 -20.19 5.07
CA ARG A 115 6.31 -20.84 3.76
C ARG A 115 6.85 -19.98 2.61
N ILE A 116 6.66 -18.65 2.62
CA ILE A 116 7.06 -17.78 1.48
C ILE A 116 8.37 -17.05 1.78
N ALA A 117 8.68 -16.78 3.04
CA ALA A 117 9.93 -16.11 3.42
C ALA A 117 11.19 -16.90 3.01
N GLY A 118 11.09 -18.23 2.93
CA GLY A 118 12.15 -19.09 2.38
C GLY A 118 12.35 -18.95 0.87
N LEU A 119 11.34 -18.54 0.10
CA LEU A 119 11.47 -18.32 -1.35
C LEU A 119 12.33 -17.08 -1.67
N TRP A 120 12.35 -16.10 -0.76
CA TRP A 120 13.09 -14.86 -0.93
C TRP A 120 14.51 -14.91 -0.36
N ARG A 121 14.79 -15.84 0.56
CA ARG A 121 16.11 -16.00 1.17
C ARG A 121 16.91 -17.06 0.43
N SER A 122 18.02 -16.67 -0.16
CA SER A 122 18.95 -17.65 -0.73
C SER A 122 19.63 -18.46 0.37
N ALA A 123 19.58 -19.79 0.27
CA ALA A 123 20.34 -20.68 1.15
C ALA A 123 21.85 -20.63 0.90
N ASP A 124 22.28 -20.21 -0.30
CA ASP A 124 23.68 -20.12 -0.71
C ASP A 124 24.38 -18.91 -0.05
N PRO A 125 25.44 -19.11 0.77
CA PRO A 125 26.16 -18.03 1.42
C PRO A 125 26.82 -17.05 0.43
N ALA A 126 27.34 -17.53 -0.69
CA ALA A 126 28.00 -16.66 -1.68
C ALA A 126 26.97 -15.75 -2.37
N ARG A 127 25.79 -16.29 -2.71
CA ARG A 127 24.69 -15.49 -3.24
C ARG A 127 24.15 -14.48 -2.22
N ARG A 128 24.06 -14.84 -0.93
CA ARG A 128 23.68 -13.89 0.12
C ARG A 128 24.66 -12.72 0.21
N GLU A 129 25.96 -13.00 0.17
CA GLU A 129 26.99 -11.96 0.22
C GLU A 129 26.96 -11.07 -1.03
N ALA A 130 26.75 -11.65 -2.21
CA ALA A 130 26.58 -10.89 -3.45
C ALA A 130 25.37 -9.96 -3.40
N ILE A 131 24.22 -10.43 -2.89
CA ILE A 131 23.02 -9.61 -2.68
C ILE A 131 23.32 -8.48 -1.68
N ALA A 132 23.99 -8.77 -0.56
CA ALA A 132 24.36 -7.77 0.42
C ALA A 132 25.25 -6.66 -0.17
N ARG A 133 26.29 -7.04 -0.94
CA ARG A 133 27.16 -6.07 -1.65
C ARG A 133 26.39 -5.24 -2.67
N SER A 134 25.53 -5.87 -3.46
CA SER A 134 24.69 -5.17 -4.46
C SER A 134 23.74 -4.18 -3.79
N THR A 135 23.15 -4.57 -2.67
CA THR A 135 22.23 -3.73 -1.90
C THR A 135 22.96 -2.52 -1.30
N ALA A 136 24.15 -2.71 -0.72
CA ALA A 136 24.97 -1.62 -0.21
C ALA A 136 25.41 -0.64 -1.31
N ALA A 137 25.76 -1.15 -2.50
CA ALA A 137 26.07 -0.31 -3.65
C ALA A 137 24.85 0.50 -4.13
N ALA A 138 23.67 -0.11 -4.15
CA ALA A 138 22.42 0.57 -4.50
C ALA A 138 22.07 1.70 -3.52
N ASP A 139 22.36 1.53 -2.23
CA ASP A 139 22.18 2.59 -1.24
C ASP A 139 23.11 3.76 -1.43
N ALA A 140 24.39 3.48 -1.66
CA ALA A 140 25.38 4.51 -1.93
C ALA A 140 24.94 5.34 -3.14
N LEU A 141 24.49 4.68 -4.21
CA LEU A 141 23.94 5.35 -5.39
C LEU A 141 22.69 6.18 -5.06
N SER A 142 21.73 5.62 -4.32
CA SER A 142 20.52 6.32 -3.92
C SER A 142 20.85 7.56 -3.08
N ALA A 143 21.80 7.46 -2.14
CA ALA A 143 22.25 8.59 -1.33
C ALA A 143 22.89 9.69 -2.19
N MET A 144 23.72 9.31 -3.17
CA MET A 144 24.32 10.27 -4.11
C MET A 144 23.26 10.99 -4.97
N VAL A 145 22.27 10.25 -5.49
CA VAL A 145 21.17 10.82 -6.28
C VAL A 145 20.36 11.80 -5.43
N LEU A 146 20.04 11.41 -4.20
CA LEU A 146 19.22 12.19 -3.26
C LEU A 146 19.98 13.33 -2.57
N ALA A 147 21.30 13.43 -2.71
CA ALA A 147 22.04 14.62 -2.28
C ALA A 147 21.56 15.88 -3.02
N ARG A 148 21.10 15.74 -4.28
CA ARG A 148 20.65 16.87 -5.11
C ARG A 148 19.22 17.30 -4.76
N PRO A 149 18.97 18.58 -4.40
CA PRO A 149 17.62 19.05 -4.05
C PRO A 149 16.55 18.81 -5.13
N GLY A 150 16.92 18.91 -6.40
CA GLY A 150 16.01 18.66 -7.54
C GLY A 150 15.52 17.22 -7.64
N GLN A 151 16.28 16.25 -7.11
CA GLN A 151 15.91 14.84 -7.10
C GLN A 151 15.11 14.45 -5.85
N ARG A 152 15.26 15.21 -4.74
CA ARG A 152 14.50 14.98 -3.51
C ARG A 152 13.03 15.39 -3.62
N ARG A 153 12.73 16.50 -4.31
CA ARG A 153 11.35 17.04 -4.37
C ARG A 153 10.31 16.05 -4.94
N PRO A 154 10.55 15.39 -6.10
CA PRO A 154 9.60 14.41 -6.63
C PRO A 154 9.46 13.17 -5.74
N LEU A 155 10.58 12.70 -5.16
CA LEU A 155 10.57 11.58 -4.23
C LEU A 155 9.75 11.94 -2.98
N HIS A 156 9.97 13.13 -2.41
CA HIS A 156 9.24 13.60 -1.25
C HIS A 156 7.74 13.61 -1.52
N ARG A 157 7.29 14.13 -2.67
CA ARG A 157 5.85 14.10 -3.02
C ARG A 157 5.34 12.65 -3.05
N ARG A 158 6.01 11.76 -3.78
CA ARG A 158 5.61 10.35 -3.88
C ARG A 158 5.58 9.64 -2.53
N LEU A 159 6.58 9.84 -1.68
CA LEU A 159 6.63 9.23 -0.35
C LEU A 159 5.54 9.80 0.57
N ARG A 160 5.26 11.11 0.48
CA ARG A 160 4.18 11.74 1.23
C ARG A 160 2.83 11.17 0.83
N ASP A 161 2.57 11.05 -0.47
CA ASP A 161 1.32 10.50 -1.01
C ASP A 161 1.17 9.03 -0.58
N PHE A 162 2.24 8.23 -0.76
CA PHE A 162 2.29 6.83 -0.34
C PHE A 162 2.09 6.64 1.17
N ALA A 163 2.77 7.41 2.02
CA ALA A 163 2.59 7.34 3.46
C ALA A 163 1.18 7.78 3.89
N GLY A 164 0.60 8.77 3.19
CA GLY A 164 -0.79 9.18 3.36
C GLY A 164 -1.75 8.03 3.08
N ASP A 165 -1.59 7.38 1.94
CA ASP A 165 -2.36 6.20 1.53
C ASP A 165 -2.28 5.07 2.58
N PHE A 166 -1.08 4.77 3.08
CA PHE A 166 -0.89 3.74 4.10
C PHE A 166 -1.51 4.11 5.45
N SER A 167 -1.40 5.38 5.87
CA SER A 167 -2.01 5.84 7.12
C SER A 167 -3.53 5.67 7.11
N VAL A 168 -4.19 5.93 5.97
CA VAL A 168 -5.63 5.68 5.80
C VAL A 168 -5.99 4.20 6.00
N LEU A 169 -5.09 3.28 5.64
CA LEU A 169 -5.29 1.85 5.84
C LEU A 169 -5.00 1.41 7.29
N ALA A 170 -4.12 2.12 8.00
CA ALA A 170 -3.64 1.78 9.33
C ALA A 170 -4.53 2.26 10.50
N VAL A 171 -5.49 3.17 10.29
CA VAL A 171 -6.42 3.68 11.34
C VAL A 171 -7.50 2.66 11.75
N ARG A 172 -7.16 1.41 12.06
CA ARG A 172 -8.15 0.39 12.41
C ARG A 172 -7.69 -0.53 13.53
#